data_AF-A0A411HJF2-F1
#
_entry.id   AF-A0A411HJF2-F1
#
_cell.length_a   1.000
_cell.length_b   1.000
_cell.length_c   1.000
_cell.angle_alpha   90.00
_cell.angle_beta   90.00
_cell.angle_gamma   90.00
#
_symmetry.space_group_name_H-M   'P 1'
#
loop_
_entity.id
_entity.type
_entity.pdbx_description
1 polymer ?
#
loop_
_entity_poly.entity_id
_entity_poly.type
_entity_poly.pdbx_seq_one_letter_code
_entity_poly.pdbx_strand_id
1 'polypeptide(L)'
;MCYSAQIEQEYLSYTRVYGADISLSEYMQIYWVRQEIDPKIKLPRGMDMAFLRDTSGNPQVTEIQSMIRTFDEAQATKLQQEVFAQRKRLADAERTLQTKITKAATESKRIAADKIERAMGRLADLRRDQPKPRDDRIFPAWYAPVMIWEDGMRVVKPMRYQCRPAGKPAFYDTKYPGTYNARRDNLQGFWKDMFGYSHGIALVSAFFENVSRHTMENRELSPGEREENVILEFRPQPAQTMLVACLWSRWEGEGGPLLSFAAITDEPPAEVAAAGHDRCIIPIKAENIDAWLNASGDVARSQAILDDRQRPFYEHRKAA
;
A
#
# COMPACT_ATOMS: atom_id res chain seq x y z
N MET A 1 -9.21 11.08 2.34
CA MET A 1 -8.29 10.26 3.13
C MET A 1 -7.59 9.26 2.21
N CYS A 2 -6.28 9.37 1.99
CA CYS A 2 -5.47 8.48 1.13
C CYS A 2 -5.78 7.02 1.35
N TYR A 3 -6.56 6.44 0.44
CA TYR A 3 -6.95 5.04 0.52
C TYR A 3 -5.83 4.11 0.04
N SER A 4 -5.14 4.48 -1.04
CA SER A 4 -4.01 3.69 -1.57
C SER A 4 -2.99 4.60 -2.25
N ALA A 5 -1.74 4.15 -2.31
CA ALA A 5 -0.64 4.94 -2.83
C ALA A 5 0.31 4.07 -3.66
N GLN A 6 0.89 4.63 -4.71
CA GLN A 6 2.05 4.06 -5.40
C GLN A 6 3.31 4.47 -4.65
N ILE A 7 3.99 3.49 -4.05
CA ILE A 7 5.19 3.69 -3.25
C ILE A 7 6.41 3.14 -3.99
N GLU A 8 7.53 3.86 -3.96
CA GLU A 8 8.82 3.35 -4.43
C GLU A 8 9.18 2.07 -3.66
N GLN A 9 9.13 0.92 -4.33
CA GLN A 9 9.43 -0.37 -3.71
C GLN A 9 10.91 -0.75 -3.83
N GLU A 10 11.67 -0.06 -4.69
CA GLU A 10 13.09 -0.33 -4.89
C GLU A 10 13.89 0.18 -3.69
N TYR A 11 14.21 -0.71 -2.75
CA TYR A 11 14.95 -0.33 -1.54
C TYR A 11 16.32 0.29 -1.85
N LEU A 12 16.99 -0.13 -2.93
CA LEU A 12 18.26 0.45 -3.35
C LEU A 12 18.14 1.93 -3.74
N SER A 13 16.96 2.38 -4.19
CA SER A 13 16.70 3.80 -4.44
C SER A 13 16.79 4.63 -3.15
N TYR A 14 16.39 4.07 -2.00
CA TYR A 14 16.51 4.75 -0.72
C TYR A 14 17.98 4.97 -0.32
N THR A 15 18.82 3.96 -0.50
CA THR A 15 20.27 4.08 -0.24
C THR A 15 20.94 5.05 -1.20
N ARG A 16 20.67 4.92 -2.50
CA ARG A 16 21.34 5.73 -3.54
C ARG A 16 20.96 7.21 -3.46
N VAL A 17 19.69 7.53 -3.21
CA VAL A 17 19.18 8.90 -3.27
C VAL A 17 19.23 9.58 -1.90
N TYR A 18 18.96 8.84 -0.82
CA TYR A 18 18.81 9.41 0.51
C TYR A 18 19.85 8.92 1.51
N GLY A 19 20.84 8.11 1.10
CA GLY A 19 21.90 7.62 1.98
C GLY A 19 21.36 6.78 3.14
N ALA A 20 20.19 6.17 2.99
CA ALA A 20 19.57 5.35 4.03
C ALA A 20 20.11 3.92 4.02
N ASP A 21 20.31 3.37 5.21
CA ASP A 21 20.59 1.94 5.36
C ASP A 21 19.30 1.13 5.27
N ILE A 22 19.41 -0.12 4.84
CA ILE A 22 18.26 -1.00 4.62
C ILE A 22 18.31 -2.11 5.66
N SER A 23 17.26 -2.19 6.49
CA SER A 23 17.17 -3.24 7.49
C SER A 23 16.79 -4.58 6.86
N LEU A 24 17.75 -5.26 6.23
CA LEU A 24 17.55 -6.56 5.57
C LEU A 24 17.03 -7.61 6.55
N SER A 25 17.37 -7.52 7.83
CA SER A 25 16.84 -8.39 8.89
C SER A 25 15.31 -8.26 9.05
N GLU A 26 14.77 -7.03 9.05
CA GLU A 26 13.33 -6.80 9.16
C GLU A 26 12.59 -7.26 7.88
N TYR A 27 13.20 -7.09 6.69
CA TYR A 27 12.67 -7.68 5.46
C TYR A 27 12.64 -9.20 5.50
N MET A 28 13.77 -9.81 5.86
CA MET A 28 13.90 -11.27 5.98
C MET A 28 12.87 -11.83 6.95
N GLN A 29 12.66 -11.18 8.10
CA GLN A 29 11.64 -11.58 9.07
C GLN A 29 10.23 -11.60 8.46
N ILE A 30 9.83 -10.58 7.69
CA ILE A 30 8.48 -10.55 7.10
C ILE A 30 8.32 -11.62 6.03
N TYR A 31 9.33 -11.85 5.20
CA TYR A 31 9.28 -12.93 4.20
C TYR A 31 9.19 -14.31 4.86
N TRP A 32 9.94 -14.52 5.95
CA TRP A 32 9.87 -15.73 6.74
C TRP A 32 8.48 -15.92 7.38
N VAL A 33 7.93 -14.89 8.03
CA VAL A 33 6.57 -14.94 8.60
C VAL A 33 5.54 -15.23 7.50
N ARG A 34 5.65 -14.61 6.31
CA ARG A 34 4.73 -14.87 5.19
C ARG A 34 4.77 -16.33 4.75
N GLN A 35 5.94 -16.94 4.76
CA GLN A 35 6.11 -18.32 4.32
C GLN A 35 5.66 -19.33 5.39
N GLU A 36 6.09 -19.14 6.63
CA GLU A 36 5.99 -20.16 7.69
C GLU A 36 4.78 -19.98 8.62
N ILE A 37 4.28 -18.75 8.78
CA ILE A 37 3.25 -18.42 9.79
C ILE A 37 1.96 -17.92 9.14
N ASP A 38 2.03 -16.84 8.36
CA ASP A 38 0.86 -16.17 7.80
C ASP A 38 1.01 -15.90 6.29
N PRO A 39 0.55 -16.84 5.42
CA PRO A 39 0.58 -16.65 3.96
C PRO A 39 -0.40 -15.56 3.47
N LYS A 40 -1.14 -14.90 4.36
CA LYS A 40 -2.02 -13.78 4.01
C LYS A 40 -1.31 -12.44 4.04
N ILE A 41 -0.09 -12.34 4.58
CA ILE A 41 0.73 -11.11 4.54
C ILE A 41 0.75 -10.54 3.12
N LYS A 42 0.48 -9.23 3.02
CA LYS A 42 0.37 -8.51 1.75
C LYS A 42 1.65 -7.74 1.48
N LEU A 43 2.47 -8.28 0.59
CA LEU A 43 3.64 -7.59 0.05
C LEU A 43 3.35 -7.18 -1.41
N PRO A 44 3.70 -5.96 -1.82
CA PRO A 44 3.59 -5.53 -3.20
C PRO A 44 4.55 -6.31 -4.09
N ARG A 45 4.12 -6.63 -5.32
CA ARG A 45 4.97 -7.35 -6.28
C ARG A 45 6.22 -6.54 -6.63
N GLY A 46 6.16 -5.21 -6.57
CA GLY A 46 7.31 -4.34 -6.78
C GLY A 46 8.44 -4.63 -5.78
N MET A 47 8.10 -4.91 -4.53
CA MET A 47 9.08 -5.24 -3.47
C MET A 47 9.74 -6.60 -3.74
N ASP A 48 8.94 -7.61 -4.10
CA ASP A 48 9.48 -8.93 -4.49
C ASP A 48 10.44 -8.79 -5.70
N MET A 49 10.06 -7.98 -6.70
CA MET A 49 10.90 -7.74 -7.89
C MET A 49 12.19 -6.99 -7.57
N ALA A 50 12.18 -6.04 -6.63
CA ALA A 50 13.38 -5.32 -6.20
C ALA A 50 14.43 -6.31 -5.65
N PHE A 51 14.04 -7.21 -4.74
CA PHE A 51 14.93 -8.25 -4.23
C PHE A 51 15.35 -9.25 -5.31
N LEU A 52 14.44 -9.69 -6.18
CA LEU A 52 14.76 -10.64 -7.25
C LEU A 52 15.73 -10.09 -8.30
N ARG A 53 15.80 -8.76 -8.47
CA ARG A 53 16.72 -8.10 -9.41
C ARG A 53 18.05 -7.71 -8.76
N ASP A 54 18.15 -7.72 -7.44
CA ASP A 54 19.40 -7.42 -6.76
C ASP A 54 20.44 -8.54 -7.03
N THR A 55 21.57 -8.15 -7.64
CA THR A 55 22.69 -9.03 -8.00
C THR A 55 23.93 -8.82 -7.11
N SER A 56 23.80 -8.17 -5.96
CA SER A 56 24.90 -7.86 -5.03
C SER A 56 25.57 -9.09 -4.43
N GLY A 57 24.88 -10.23 -4.41
CA GLY A 57 25.36 -11.46 -3.75
C GLY A 57 25.29 -11.40 -2.22
N ASN A 58 24.59 -10.41 -1.64
CA ASN A 58 24.38 -10.35 -0.20
C ASN A 58 23.65 -11.63 0.29
N PRO A 59 24.14 -12.31 1.35
CA PRO A 59 23.52 -13.55 1.84
C PRO A 59 22.05 -13.39 2.27
N GLN A 60 21.70 -12.30 2.96
CA GLN A 60 20.31 -12.06 3.39
C GLN A 60 19.40 -11.78 2.20
N VAL A 61 19.88 -11.03 1.19
CA VAL A 61 19.15 -10.83 -0.07
C VAL A 61 18.93 -12.17 -0.77
N THR A 62 19.96 -13.03 -0.84
CA THR A 62 19.86 -14.36 -1.44
C THR A 62 18.82 -15.24 -0.73
N GLU A 63 18.75 -15.16 0.60
CA GLU A 63 17.75 -15.87 1.40
C GLU A 63 16.33 -15.34 1.15
N ILE A 64 16.15 -14.01 1.13
CA ILE A 64 14.87 -13.37 0.75
C ILE A 64 14.42 -13.81 -0.65
N GLN A 65 15.33 -13.80 -1.62
CA GLN A 65 15.04 -14.27 -2.98
C GLN A 65 14.60 -15.73 -3.01
N SER A 66 15.21 -16.58 -2.17
CA SER A 66 14.81 -17.99 -2.03
C SER A 66 13.37 -18.11 -1.51
N MET A 67 13.04 -17.38 -0.43
CA MET A 67 11.68 -17.37 0.13
C MET A 67 10.64 -16.85 -0.86
N ILE A 68 10.98 -15.81 -1.65
CA ILE A 68 10.12 -15.31 -2.72
C ILE A 68 9.85 -16.41 -3.76
N ARG A 69 10.89 -17.08 -4.26
CA ARG A 69 10.76 -18.14 -5.26
C ARG A 69 9.92 -19.32 -4.75
N THR A 70 10.19 -19.80 -3.53
CA THR A 70 9.42 -20.88 -2.91
C THR A 70 7.95 -20.51 -2.72
N PHE A 71 7.67 -19.28 -2.27
CA PHE A 71 6.30 -18.80 -2.14
C PHE A 71 5.60 -18.71 -3.49
N ASP A 72 6.26 -18.14 -4.51
CA ASP A 72 5.72 -17.99 -5.87
C ASP A 72 5.41 -19.36 -6.51
N GLU A 73 6.26 -20.36 -6.32
CA GLU A 73 6.03 -21.74 -6.79
C GLU A 73 4.80 -22.37 -6.12
N ALA A 74 4.65 -22.19 -4.81
CA ALA A 74 3.50 -22.67 -4.06
C ALA A 74 2.20 -21.97 -4.51
N GLN A 75 2.24 -20.65 -4.77
CA GLN A 75 1.09 -19.92 -5.30
C GLN A 75 0.75 -20.35 -6.73
N ALA A 76 1.75 -20.54 -7.59
CA ALA A 76 1.55 -21.00 -8.95
C ALA A 76 0.87 -22.37 -8.98
N THR A 77 1.31 -23.30 -8.13
CA THR A 77 0.69 -24.63 -8.00
C THR A 77 -0.78 -24.52 -7.59
N LYS A 78 -1.10 -23.70 -6.58
CA LYS A 78 -2.50 -23.47 -6.13
C LYS A 78 -3.36 -22.88 -7.23
N LEU A 79 -2.85 -21.87 -7.95
CA LEU A 79 -3.59 -21.23 -9.05
C LEU A 79 -3.81 -22.19 -10.22
N GLN A 80 -2.84 -23.05 -10.56
CA GLN A 80 -3.00 -24.08 -11.59
C GLN A 80 -4.09 -25.09 -11.22
N GLN A 81 -4.12 -25.54 -9.96
CA GLN A 81 -5.19 -26.41 -9.45
C GLN A 81 -6.56 -25.73 -9.50
N GLU A 82 -6.64 -24.44 -9.14
CA GLU A 82 -7.87 -23.66 -9.26
C GLU A 82 -8.34 -23.55 -10.72
N VAL A 83 -7.44 -23.26 -11.66
CA VAL A 83 -7.77 -23.21 -13.10
C VAL A 83 -8.31 -24.54 -13.58
N PHE A 84 -7.69 -25.67 -13.21
CA PHE A 84 -8.18 -26.99 -13.59
C PHE A 84 -9.58 -27.26 -13.04
N ALA A 85 -9.80 -26.99 -11.75
CA ALA A 85 -11.10 -27.17 -11.10
C ALA A 85 -12.20 -26.29 -11.74
N GLN A 86 -11.90 -25.03 -12.05
CA GLN A 86 -12.87 -24.13 -12.67
C GLN A 86 -13.13 -24.46 -14.14
N ARG A 87 -12.15 -24.95 -14.90
CA ARG A 87 -12.36 -25.44 -16.27
C ARG A 87 -13.32 -26.63 -16.31
N LYS A 88 -13.19 -27.58 -15.36
CA LYS A 88 -14.16 -28.67 -15.21
C LYS A 88 -15.56 -28.13 -14.93
N ARG A 89 -15.68 -27.22 -13.95
CA ARG A 89 -16.95 -26.58 -13.59
C ARG A 89 -17.60 -25.83 -14.75
N LEU A 90 -16.80 -25.16 -15.57
CA LEU A 90 -17.25 -24.45 -16.76
C LEU A 90 -17.84 -25.42 -17.79
N ALA A 91 -17.13 -26.50 -18.12
CA ALA A 91 -17.59 -27.52 -19.07
C ALA A 91 -18.87 -28.23 -18.60
N ASP A 92 -18.98 -28.55 -17.31
CA ASP A 92 -20.20 -29.18 -16.75
C ASP A 92 -21.41 -28.24 -16.80
N ALA A 93 -21.19 -26.95 -16.53
CA ALA A 93 -22.24 -25.93 -16.67
C ALA A 93 -22.69 -25.77 -18.13
N GLU A 94 -21.76 -25.77 -19.09
CA GLU A 94 -22.07 -25.68 -20.51
C GLU A 94 -22.84 -26.91 -21.01
N ARG A 95 -22.45 -28.12 -20.59
CA ARG A 95 -23.20 -29.35 -20.92
C ARG A 95 -24.62 -29.30 -20.37
N THR A 96 -24.80 -28.79 -19.16
CA THR A 96 -26.14 -28.62 -18.56
C THR A 96 -26.98 -27.63 -19.37
N LEU A 97 -26.37 -26.51 -19.80
CA LEU A 97 -27.08 -25.50 -20.60
C LEU A 97 -27.48 -26.00 -22.00
N GLN A 98 -26.75 -26.95 -22.57
CA GLN A 98 -27.13 -27.60 -23.84
C GLN A 98 -28.39 -28.45 -23.72
N THR A 99 -28.63 -29.08 -22.56
CA THR A 99 -29.83 -29.90 -22.35
C THR A 99 -30.98 -29.08 -21.80
N LYS A 100 -30.71 -28.14 -20.88
CA LYS A 100 -31.72 -27.26 -20.28
C LYS A 100 -31.10 -25.97 -19.77
N ILE A 101 -31.64 -24.84 -20.23
CA ILE A 101 -31.26 -23.53 -19.70
C ILE A 101 -31.79 -23.39 -18.27
N THR A 102 -30.87 -23.20 -17.31
CA THR A 102 -31.21 -22.96 -15.91
C THR A 102 -30.38 -21.80 -15.36
N LYS A 103 -30.98 -20.99 -14.47
CA LYS A 103 -30.29 -19.88 -13.80
C LYS A 103 -29.03 -20.34 -13.06
N ALA A 104 -29.07 -21.51 -12.43
CA ALA A 104 -27.94 -22.09 -11.71
C ALA A 104 -26.75 -22.40 -12.64
N ALA A 105 -27.01 -23.02 -13.80
CA ALA A 105 -25.95 -23.34 -14.76
C ALA A 105 -25.39 -22.08 -15.43
N THR A 106 -26.23 -21.10 -15.76
CA THR A 106 -25.80 -19.79 -16.30
C THR A 106 -24.86 -19.08 -15.32
N GLU A 107 -25.24 -19.01 -14.04
CA GLU A 107 -24.42 -18.35 -13.02
C GLU A 107 -23.13 -19.12 -12.73
N SER A 108 -23.18 -20.46 -12.72
CA SER A 108 -21.99 -21.29 -12.58
C SER A 108 -21.00 -21.09 -13.73
N LYS A 109 -21.48 -20.98 -14.98
CA LYS A 109 -20.66 -20.67 -16.16
C LYS A 109 -19.94 -19.33 -15.96
N ARG A 110 -20.69 -18.28 -15.59
CA ARG A 110 -20.16 -16.92 -15.36
C ARG A 110 -19.08 -16.91 -14.28
N ILE A 111 -19.38 -17.44 -13.11
CA ILE A 111 -18.43 -17.48 -11.98
C ILE A 111 -17.17 -18.28 -12.34
N ALA A 112 -17.31 -19.42 -13.01
CA ALA A 112 -16.16 -20.24 -13.39
C ALA A 112 -15.27 -19.51 -14.40
N ALA A 113 -15.86 -18.86 -15.41
CA ALA A 113 -15.12 -18.05 -16.38
C ALA A 113 -14.35 -16.90 -15.69
N ASP A 114 -15.02 -16.13 -14.82
CA ASP A 114 -14.40 -15.03 -14.07
C ASP A 114 -13.22 -15.51 -13.21
N LYS A 115 -13.37 -16.68 -12.55
CA LYS A 115 -12.30 -17.26 -11.73
C LYS A 115 -11.12 -17.76 -12.56
N ILE A 116 -11.37 -18.37 -13.72
CA ILE A 116 -10.31 -18.81 -14.64
C ILE A 116 -9.51 -17.59 -15.10
N GLU A 117 -10.19 -16.53 -15.56
CA GLU A 117 -9.53 -15.31 -16.01
C GLU A 117 -8.65 -14.70 -14.91
N ARG A 118 -9.18 -14.57 -13.70
CA ARG A 118 -8.43 -14.05 -12.54
C ARG A 118 -7.22 -14.92 -12.17
N ALA A 119 -7.40 -16.24 -12.13
CA ALA A 119 -6.31 -17.15 -11.78
C ALA A 119 -5.21 -17.16 -12.85
N MET A 120 -5.58 -17.12 -14.13
CA MET A 120 -4.64 -16.99 -15.24
C MET A 120 -3.91 -15.64 -15.22
N GLY A 121 -4.60 -14.55 -14.91
CA GLY A 121 -3.98 -13.23 -14.74
C GLY A 121 -2.92 -13.22 -13.63
N ARG A 122 -3.24 -13.82 -12.47
CA ARG A 122 -2.26 -13.98 -11.37
C ARG A 122 -1.08 -14.85 -11.75
N LEU A 123 -1.30 -15.96 -12.48
CA LEU A 123 -0.21 -16.79 -13.00
C LEU A 123 0.70 -16.02 -13.96
N ALA A 124 0.12 -15.16 -14.81
CA ALA A 124 0.90 -14.30 -15.70
C ALA A 124 1.72 -13.27 -14.90
N ASP A 125 1.16 -12.72 -13.82
CA ASP A 125 1.88 -11.78 -12.95
C ASP A 125 3.06 -12.43 -12.22
N LEU A 126 2.92 -13.68 -11.75
CA LEU A 126 4.02 -14.42 -11.11
C LEU A 126 5.18 -14.72 -12.07
N ARG A 127 4.88 -14.95 -13.35
CA ARG A 127 5.89 -15.28 -14.38
C ARG A 127 6.55 -14.05 -15.02
N ARG A 128 5.97 -12.87 -14.79
CA ARG A 128 6.43 -11.64 -15.40
C ARG A 128 7.67 -11.12 -14.68
N ASP A 129 8.61 -10.64 -15.50
CA ASP A 129 9.87 -10.01 -15.12
C ASP A 129 9.80 -8.48 -15.14
N GLN A 130 9.01 -7.89 -16.04
CA GLN A 130 8.86 -6.44 -16.18
C GLN A 130 7.90 -5.84 -15.15
N PRO A 131 8.27 -4.72 -14.49
CA PRO A 131 7.41 -4.09 -13.51
C PRO A 131 6.25 -3.33 -14.20
N LYS A 132 5.13 -3.20 -13.50
CA LYS A 132 3.98 -2.39 -13.90
C LYS A 132 3.66 -1.43 -12.76
N PRO A 133 3.12 -0.24 -13.02
CA PRO A 133 2.78 0.73 -11.98
C PRO A 133 1.85 0.18 -10.88
N ARG A 134 1.04 -0.84 -11.18
CA ARG A 134 0.16 -1.49 -10.19
C ARG A 134 0.90 -2.32 -9.14
N ASP A 135 2.14 -2.73 -9.43
CA ASP A 135 2.93 -3.58 -8.54
C ASP A 135 3.47 -2.82 -7.33
N ASP A 136 3.55 -1.49 -7.47
CA ASP A 136 4.03 -0.56 -6.46
C ASP A 136 2.88 0.05 -5.64
N ARG A 137 1.63 -0.26 -6.02
CA ARG A 137 0.44 0.24 -5.33
C ARG A 137 0.17 -0.57 -4.06
N ILE A 138 0.10 0.11 -2.94
CA ILE A 138 -0.25 -0.47 -1.64
C ILE A 138 -1.66 -0.05 -1.20
N PHE A 139 -2.28 -0.88 -0.36
CA PHE A 139 -3.57 -0.65 0.28
C PHE A 139 -3.42 -0.80 1.80
N PRO A 140 -4.42 -0.42 2.62
CA PRO A 140 -4.37 -0.72 4.06
C PRO A 140 -4.12 -2.21 4.29
N ALA A 141 -3.33 -2.52 5.31
CA ALA A 141 -2.75 -3.82 5.64
C ALA A 141 -1.62 -4.33 4.72
N TRP A 142 -1.19 -3.58 3.70
CA TRP A 142 -0.01 -3.92 2.89
C TRP A 142 1.27 -3.37 3.49
N TYR A 143 2.37 -4.09 3.31
CA TYR A 143 3.69 -3.63 3.71
C TYR A 143 4.33 -2.73 2.65
N ALA A 144 5.11 -1.75 3.11
CA ALA A 144 5.83 -0.81 2.27
C ALA A 144 7.14 -0.37 2.95
N PRO A 145 8.15 0.06 2.17
CA PRO A 145 9.36 0.68 2.71
C PRO A 145 9.04 2.03 3.36
N VAL A 146 9.42 2.19 4.62
CA VAL A 146 9.33 3.45 5.36
C VAL A 146 10.71 3.82 5.88
N MET A 147 11.16 5.01 5.53
CA MET A 147 12.40 5.59 6.03
C MET A 147 12.16 6.23 7.39
N ILE A 148 12.99 5.92 8.37
CA ILE A 148 12.94 6.41 9.75
C ILE A 148 14.33 6.87 10.20
N TRP A 149 14.39 7.54 11.36
CA TRP A 149 15.65 7.79 12.05
C TRP A 149 15.85 6.74 13.15
N GLU A 150 16.98 6.04 13.14
CA GLU A 150 17.35 5.06 14.16
C GLU A 150 18.87 5.09 14.32
N ASP A 151 19.36 5.01 15.56
CA ASP A 151 20.79 4.96 15.90
C ASP A 151 21.67 6.03 15.22
N GLY A 152 21.12 7.23 15.03
CA GLY A 152 21.85 8.37 14.45
C GLY A 152 21.91 8.39 12.92
N MET A 153 21.16 7.53 12.24
CA MET A 153 21.14 7.46 10.78
C MET A 153 19.73 7.20 10.21
N ARG A 154 19.59 7.40 8.90
CA ARG A 154 18.39 7.04 8.14
C ARG A 154 18.37 5.53 7.94
N VAL A 155 17.27 4.88 8.31
CA VAL A 155 17.07 3.43 8.13
C VAL A 155 15.73 3.19 7.46
N VAL A 156 15.68 2.26 6.50
CA VAL A 156 14.44 1.81 5.87
C VAL A 156 14.03 0.48 6.45
N LYS A 157 12.78 0.43 6.92
CA LYS A 157 12.13 -0.80 7.39
C LYS A 157 10.84 -1.05 6.62
N PRO A 158 10.51 -2.32 6.34
CA PRO A 158 9.20 -2.68 5.83
C PRO A 158 8.17 -2.54 6.95
N MET A 159 7.14 -1.72 6.73
CA MET A 159 6.09 -1.46 7.71
C MET A 159 4.71 -1.66 7.10
N ARG A 160 3.78 -2.20 7.88
CA ARG A 160 2.40 -2.38 7.44
C ARG A 160 1.66 -1.03 7.42
N TYR A 161 1.18 -0.62 6.27
CA TYR A 161 0.26 0.51 6.15
C TYR A 161 -1.05 0.18 6.86
N GLN A 162 -1.61 1.13 7.64
CA GLN A 162 -2.61 0.92 8.71
C GLN A 162 -1.95 0.70 10.07
N CYS A 163 -1.63 1.81 10.73
CA CYS A 163 -0.91 1.85 11.98
C CYS A 163 -1.72 1.18 13.10
N ARG A 164 -1.03 0.36 13.90
CA ARG A 164 -1.48 -0.08 15.21
C ARG A 164 -0.59 0.60 16.26
N PRO A 165 -1.08 1.65 16.93
CA PRO A 165 -0.30 2.32 17.97
C PRO A 165 0.06 1.39 19.12
N ALA A 166 1.26 1.54 19.66
CA ALA A 166 1.73 0.81 20.83
C ALA A 166 0.73 0.96 22.01
N GLY A 167 0.57 -0.12 22.79
CA GLY A 167 -0.37 -0.17 23.91
C GLY A 167 -1.85 -0.30 23.53
N LYS A 168 -2.23 -0.24 22.24
CA LYS A 168 -3.61 -0.57 21.81
C LYS A 168 -3.82 -2.09 21.73
N PRO A 169 -5.04 -2.60 21.92
CA PRO A 169 -5.34 -4.02 21.73
C PRO A 169 -5.07 -4.50 20.29
N ALA A 170 -4.77 -5.79 20.10
CA ALA A 170 -4.46 -6.38 18.80
C ALA A 170 -5.58 -6.22 17.74
N PHE A 171 -6.84 -6.08 18.15
CA PHE A 171 -7.98 -5.90 17.25
C PHE A 171 -8.20 -4.44 16.83
N TYR A 172 -7.46 -3.49 17.39
CA TYR A 172 -7.82 -2.06 17.34
C TYR A 172 -7.92 -1.51 15.92
N ASP A 173 -6.90 -1.74 15.09
CA ASP A 173 -6.83 -1.34 13.69
C ASP A 173 -7.86 -2.05 12.81
N THR A 174 -8.27 -3.27 13.16
CA THR A 174 -9.36 -3.98 12.47
C THR A 174 -10.72 -3.38 12.81
N LYS A 175 -10.93 -3.00 14.07
CA LYS A 175 -12.18 -2.36 14.54
C LYS A 175 -12.30 -0.91 14.09
N TYR A 176 -11.19 -0.20 13.99
CA TYR A 176 -11.10 1.19 13.57
C TYR A 176 -10.20 1.30 12.34
N PRO A 177 -10.71 0.96 11.14
CA PRO A 177 -9.88 0.74 9.96
C PRO A 177 -9.21 2.00 9.42
N GLY A 178 -9.56 3.19 9.89
CA GLY A 178 -9.01 4.47 9.41
C GLY A 178 -7.58 4.79 9.86
N THR A 179 -6.92 3.93 10.64
CA THR A 179 -5.59 4.19 11.20
C THR A 179 -4.44 4.13 10.18
N TYR A 180 -4.74 4.05 8.87
CA TYR A 180 -3.78 4.27 7.80
C TYR A 180 -3.53 5.76 7.51
N ASN A 181 -4.34 6.66 8.08
CA ASN A 181 -4.16 8.11 7.96
C ASN A 181 -4.14 8.80 9.33
N ALA A 182 -3.11 9.61 9.56
CA ALA A 182 -2.96 10.47 10.72
C ALA A 182 -3.39 11.89 10.37
N ARG A 183 -4.64 12.25 10.69
CA ARG A 183 -5.16 13.59 10.40
C ARG A 183 -4.38 14.65 11.19
N ARG A 184 -3.95 15.70 10.50
CA ARG A 184 -3.16 16.80 11.06
C ARG A 184 -3.82 17.43 12.29
N ASP A 185 -5.14 17.63 12.21
CA ASP A 185 -5.98 18.21 13.26
C ASP A 185 -6.10 17.34 14.54
N ASN A 186 -5.66 16.08 14.49
CA ASN A 186 -5.68 15.16 15.63
C ASN A 186 -4.28 14.64 16.00
N LEU A 187 -3.22 15.28 15.50
CA LEU A 187 -1.84 14.86 15.78
C LEU A 187 -1.47 14.97 17.26
N GLN A 188 -1.93 16.01 17.94
CA GLN A 188 -1.73 16.22 19.38
C GLN A 188 -2.83 15.58 20.25
N GLY A 189 -3.82 14.93 19.61
CA GLY A 189 -4.89 14.19 20.28
C GLY A 189 -4.60 12.69 20.26
N PHE A 190 -5.19 11.98 19.30
CA PHE A 190 -5.04 10.52 19.16
C PHE A 190 -3.59 10.09 18.89
N TRP A 191 -2.82 10.88 18.14
CA TRP A 191 -1.47 10.52 17.71
C TRP A 191 -0.36 11.07 18.62
N LYS A 192 -0.69 11.69 19.76
CA LYS A 192 0.25 12.43 20.60
C LYS A 192 1.46 11.62 21.09
N ASP A 193 1.29 10.31 21.27
CA ASP A 193 2.35 9.42 21.75
C ASP A 193 3.34 9.05 20.62
N MET A 194 3.02 9.36 19.36
CA MET A 194 3.88 9.16 18.18
C MET A 194 4.34 10.49 17.58
N PHE A 195 3.46 11.51 17.53
CA PHE A 195 3.79 12.79 16.93
C PHE A 195 4.80 13.56 17.81
N GLY A 196 6.02 13.70 17.29
CA GLY A 196 7.17 14.26 17.99
C GLY A 196 8.24 13.21 18.28
N TYR A 197 7.93 11.91 18.12
CA TYR A 197 8.80 10.82 18.54
C TYR A 197 9.05 9.77 17.46
N SER A 198 8.00 9.31 16.77
CA SER A 198 8.06 8.20 15.82
C SER A 198 7.59 8.66 14.44
N HIS A 199 8.45 9.43 13.79
CA HIS A 199 8.23 9.96 12.44
C HIS A 199 8.85 9.06 11.39
N GLY A 200 8.20 9.00 10.23
CA GLY A 200 8.67 8.26 9.07
C GLY A 200 8.39 9.01 7.78
N ILE A 201 9.00 8.55 6.69
CA ILE A 201 8.76 9.03 5.32
C ILE A 201 8.49 7.84 4.41
N ALA A 202 7.37 7.89 3.70
CA ALA A 202 7.09 7.01 2.56
C ALA A 202 7.35 7.77 1.25
N LEU A 203 8.02 7.12 0.30
CA LEU A 203 8.28 7.70 -1.03
C LEU A 203 7.09 7.39 -1.95
N VAL A 204 6.26 8.40 -2.25
CA VAL A 204 5.00 8.21 -2.99
C VAL A 204 5.07 8.89 -4.35
N SER A 205 4.72 8.20 -5.43
CA SER A 205 4.68 8.77 -6.79
C SER A 205 3.27 9.16 -7.27
N ALA A 206 2.24 8.55 -6.68
CA ALA A 206 0.83 8.90 -6.88
C ALA A 206 0.00 8.38 -5.71
N PHE A 207 -1.15 8.99 -5.46
CA PHE A 207 -2.14 8.49 -4.51
C PHE A 207 -3.50 8.33 -5.19
N PHE A 208 -4.37 7.54 -4.59
CA PHE A 208 -5.66 7.19 -5.19
C PHE A 208 -6.78 7.32 -4.17
N GLU A 209 -7.87 7.90 -4.62
CA GLU A 209 -9.02 8.20 -3.77
C GLU A 209 -10.32 7.72 -4.38
N ASN A 210 -11.20 7.27 -3.51
CA ASN A 210 -12.59 7.03 -3.83
C ASN A 210 -13.31 8.39 -3.82
N VAL A 211 -13.98 8.71 -4.91
CA VAL A 211 -14.84 9.88 -5.03
C VAL A 211 -16.17 9.46 -5.63
N SER A 212 -17.20 10.24 -5.35
CA SER A 212 -18.48 10.03 -5.99
C SER A 212 -18.46 10.60 -7.41
N ARG A 213 -19.01 9.84 -8.36
CA ARG A 213 -19.01 10.21 -9.77
C ARG A 213 -19.67 11.56 -10.01
N HIS A 214 -20.80 11.83 -9.35
CA HIS A 214 -21.55 13.07 -9.54
C HIS A 214 -20.75 14.30 -9.08
N THR A 215 -20.01 14.20 -7.95
CA THR A 215 -19.12 15.27 -7.49
C THR A 215 -17.96 15.49 -8.46
N MET A 216 -17.31 14.43 -8.92
CA MET A 216 -16.25 14.53 -9.95
C MET A 216 -16.78 15.17 -11.25
N GLU A 217 -18.02 14.87 -11.65
CA GLU A 217 -18.69 15.42 -12.84
C GLU A 217 -19.30 16.82 -12.59
N ASN A 218 -19.17 17.38 -11.39
CA ASN A 218 -19.78 18.65 -10.97
C ASN A 218 -21.28 18.73 -11.30
N ARG A 219 -22.01 17.64 -11.03
CA ARG A 219 -23.46 17.56 -11.25
C ARG A 219 -24.19 17.03 -10.02
N GLU A 220 -25.47 17.36 -9.93
CA GLU A 220 -26.35 16.75 -8.95
C GLU A 220 -26.75 15.32 -9.38
N LEU A 221 -27.14 14.51 -8.40
CA LEU A 221 -27.77 13.22 -8.65
C LEU A 221 -29.19 13.44 -9.18
N SER A 222 -29.56 12.72 -10.23
CA SER A 222 -30.94 12.72 -10.73
C SER A 222 -31.88 12.05 -9.71
N PRO A 223 -33.20 12.37 -9.71
CA PRO A 223 -34.15 11.70 -8.83
C PRO A 223 -34.11 10.17 -8.99
N GLY A 224 -33.77 9.46 -7.91
CA GLY A 224 -33.64 8.00 -7.91
C GLY A 224 -32.29 7.45 -8.38
N GLU A 225 -31.35 8.31 -8.81
CA GLU A 225 -29.98 7.92 -9.10
C GLU A 225 -29.25 7.57 -7.80
N ARG A 226 -28.51 6.45 -7.82
CA ARG A 226 -27.64 6.08 -6.71
C ARG A 226 -26.26 6.67 -6.92
N GLU A 227 -25.63 7.06 -5.82
CA GLU A 227 -24.23 7.47 -5.84
C GLU A 227 -23.34 6.33 -6.37
N GLU A 228 -22.55 6.65 -7.38
CA GLU A 228 -21.58 5.73 -7.97
C GLU A 228 -20.17 6.10 -7.53
N ASN A 229 -19.42 5.12 -7.03
CA ASN A 229 -18.03 5.30 -6.63
C ASN A 229 -17.08 5.16 -7.81
N VAL A 230 -16.19 6.13 -8.00
CA VAL A 230 -15.07 6.07 -8.95
C VAL A 230 -13.75 6.24 -8.20
N ILE A 231 -12.69 5.61 -8.70
CA ILE A 231 -11.36 5.76 -8.15
C ILE A 231 -10.59 6.74 -9.03
N LEU A 232 -10.07 7.81 -8.45
CA LEU A 232 -9.18 8.74 -9.11
C LEU A 232 -7.72 8.45 -8.71
N GLU A 233 -6.83 8.50 -9.69
CA GLU A 233 -5.39 8.61 -9.48
C GLU A 233 -5.02 10.09 -9.48
N PHE A 234 -4.26 10.52 -8.47
CA PHE A 234 -3.67 11.86 -8.38
C PHE A 234 -2.15 11.75 -8.48
N ARG A 235 -1.57 12.45 -9.46
CA ARG A 235 -0.12 12.46 -9.72
C ARG A 235 0.39 13.90 -9.73
N PRO A 236 1.52 14.20 -9.06
CA PRO A 236 2.10 15.53 -9.13
C PRO A 236 2.55 15.86 -10.56
N GLN A 237 2.40 17.13 -10.94
CA GLN A 237 2.87 17.67 -12.21
C GLN A 237 3.89 18.81 -11.97
N PRO A 238 5.14 18.69 -12.45
CA PRO A 238 5.71 17.56 -13.17
C PRO A 238 5.79 16.28 -12.32
N ALA A 239 5.84 15.12 -12.98
CA ALA A 239 5.97 13.83 -12.31
C ALA A 239 7.22 13.79 -11.43
N GLN A 240 7.04 13.54 -10.14
CA GLN A 240 8.10 13.51 -9.14
C GLN A 240 7.74 12.60 -7.97
N THR A 241 8.75 12.13 -7.24
CA THR A 241 8.57 11.40 -5.98
C THR A 241 8.29 12.38 -4.85
N MET A 242 7.25 12.10 -4.08
CA MET A 242 6.86 12.85 -2.90
C MET A 242 7.40 12.20 -1.63
N LEU A 243 8.00 13.02 -0.76
CA LEU A 243 8.45 12.62 0.58
C LEU A 243 7.28 12.72 1.56
N VAL A 244 6.40 11.72 1.59
CA VAL A 244 5.17 11.80 2.39
C VAL A 244 5.48 11.62 3.86
N ALA A 245 5.09 12.61 4.66
CA ALA A 245 5.18 12.57 6.12
C ALA A 245 4.31 11.44 6.68
N CYS A 246 4.89 10.60 7.53
CA CYS A 246 4.23 9.49 8.20
C CYS A 246 4.48 9.49 9.70
N LEU A 247 3.59 8.85 10.44
CA LEU A 247 3.86 8.35 11.79
C LEU A 247 3.97 6.84 11.75
N TRP A 248 4.82 6.29 12.59
CA TRP A 248 4.96 4.83 12.72
C TRP A 248 4.94 4.41 14.18
N SER A 249 4.69 3.12 14.40
CA SER A 249 4.68 2.51 15.72
C SER A 249 5.18 1.07 15.63
N ARG A 250 5.96 0.68 16.64
CA ARG A 250 6.24 -0.72 16.96
C ARG A 250 5.23 -1.18 17.99
N TRP A 251 4.38 -2.11 17.61
CA TRP A 251 3.42 -2.75 18.51
C TRP A 251 3.94 -4.12 18.93
N GLU A 252 3.80 -4.46 20.21
CA GLU A 252 4.20 -5.75 20.77
C GLU A 252 2.96 -6.50 21.29
N GLY A 253 2.89 -7.81 21.04
CA GLY A 253 1.84 -8.65 21.58
C GLY A 253 2.02 -10.13 21.25
N GLU A 254 1.00 -10.95 21.52
CA GLU A 254 1.08 -12.42 21.43
C GLU A 254 1.44 -12.94 20.03
N GLY A 255 1.05 -12.20 18.97
CA GLY A 255 1.41 -12.52 17.58
C GLY A 255 2.81 -12.05 17.16
N GLY A 256 3.63 -11.55 18.09
CA GLY A 256 4.93 -10.96 17.83
C GLY A 256 4.89 -9.46 17.52
N PRO A 257 6.07 -8.86 17.27
CA PRO A 257 6.18 -7.44 16.97
C PRO A 257 5.54 -7.10 15.62
N LEU A 258 4.94 -5.91 15.54
CA LEU A 258 4.38 -5.35 14.32
C LEU A 258 4.89 -3.92 14.14
N LEU A 259 5.67 -3.69 13.08
CA LEU A 259 5.95 -2.35 12.58
C LEU A 259 4.82 -1.92 11.64
N SER A 260 4.22 -0.77 11.92
CA SER A 260 3.11 -0.24 11.13
C SER A 260 3.12 1.28 11.07
N PHE A 261 2.53 1.85 10.03
CA PHE A 261 2.58 3.29 9.76
C PHE A 261 1.27 3.87 9.22
N ALA A 262 1.15 5.18 9.35
CA ALA A 262 0.05 6.00 8.85
C ALA A 262 0.60 7.23 8.12
N ALA A 263 0.01 7.58 6.98
CA ALA A 263 0.34 8.80 6.27
C ALA A 263 -0.32 10.00 6.94
N ILE A 264 0.40 11.11 7.11
CA ILE A 264 -0.20 12.33 7.64
C ILE A 264 -1.00 13.00 6.54
N THR A 265 -2.22 13.38 6.87
CA THR A 265 -3.16 14.02 5.93
C THR A 265 -3.67 15.34 6.48
N ASP A 266 -3.97 16.26 5.58
CA ASP A 266 -4.50 17.58 5.90
C ASP A 266 -5.57 17.99 4.89
N GLU A 267 -6.07 19.23 5.00
CA GLU A 267 -6.89 19.84 3.96
C GLU A 267 -6.23 19.72 2.56
N PRO A 268 -7.01 19.39 1.52
CA PRO A 268 -6.51 19.16 0.17
C PRO A 268 -6.26 20.48 -0.56
N PRO A 269 -5.36 20.51 -1.56
CA PRO A 269 -5.27 21.63 -2.48
C PRO A 269 -6.53 21.72 -3.36
N ALA A 270 -6.72 22.87 -4.02
CA ALA A 270 -7.96 23.22 -4.69
C ALA A 270 -8.37 22.20 -5.77
N GLU A 271 -7.41 21.68 -6.54
CA GLU A 271 -7.66 20.70 -7.60
C GLU A 271 -8.09 19.32 -7.08
N VAL A 272 -7.62 18.93 -5.90
CA VAL A 272 -8.04 17.68 -5.24
C VAL A 272 -9.41 17.86 -4.59
N ALA A 273 -9.66 19.03 -3.99
CA ALA A 273 -10.97 19.41 -3.46
C ALA A 273 -12.04 19.42 -4.55
N ALA A 274 -11.73 20.05 -5.70
CA ALA A 274 -12.62 20.14 -6.85
C ALA A 274 -12.94 18.78 -7.46
N ALA A 275 -12.06 17.78 -7.32
CA ALA A 275 -12.31 16.40 -7.72
C ALA A 275 -13.24 15.63 -6.75
N GLY A 276 -13.71 16.28 -5.68
CA GLY A 276 -14.63 15.70 -4.70
C GLY A 276 -13.96 15.01 -3.53
N HIS A 277 -12.70 15.36 -3.24
CA HIS A 277 -11.94 14.71 -2.18
C HIS A 277 -11.50 15.68 -1.08
N ASP A 278 -11.57 15.26 0.18
CA ASP A 278 -11.57 16.16 1.35
C ASP A 278 -10.26 16.17 2.16
N ARG A 279 -9.27 15.34 1.79
CA ARG A 279 -7.97 15.26 2.47
C ARG A 279 -6.85 14.90 1.52
N CYS A 280 -5.66 15.45 1.74
CA CYS A 280 -4.47 15.11 0.96
C CYS A 280 -3.30 14.72 1.87
N ILE A 281 -2.45 13.81 1.39
CA ILE A 281 -1.16 13.50 2.00
C ILE A 281 -0.26 14.75 2.04
N ILE A 282 0.65 14.80 3.03
CA ILE A 282 1.58 15.93 3.19
C ILE A 282 2.98 15.53 2.70
N PRO A 283 3.42 15.99 1.51
CA PRO A 283 4.81 15.84 1.09
C PRO A 283 5.70 16.91 1.75
N ILE A 284 6.74 16.52 2.48
CA ILE A 284 7.72 17.47 3.02
C ILE A 284 8.79 17.82 1.97
N LYS A 285 9.50 18.93 2.18
CA LYS A 285 10.68 19.27 1.38
C LYS A 285 11.88 18.38 1.74
N ALA A 286 12.76 18.16 0.77
CA ALA A 286 13.95 17.34 0.94
C ALA A 286 14.91 17.87 2.01
N GLU A 287 15.03 19.20 2.15
CA GLU A 287 15.82 19.84 3.20
C GLU A 287 15.33 19.53 4.63
N ASN A 288 14.07 19.10 4.78
CA ASN A 288 13.45 18.81 6.07
C ASN A 288 13.50 17.32 6.46
N ILE A 289 14.10 16.43 5.65
CA ILE A 289 14.12 14.97 5.91
C ILE A 289 14.65 14.67 7.32
N ASP A 290 15.85 15.13 7.67
CA ASP A 290 16.47 14.77 8.95
C ASP A 290 15.76 15.44 10.13
N ALA A 291 15.36 16.71 9.96
CA ALA A 291 14.64 17.42 11.00
C ALA A 291 13.26 16.80 11.29
N TRP A 292 12.61 16.24 10.26
CA TRP A 292 11.36 15.50 10.38
C TRP A 292 11.59 14.14 11.06
N LEU A 293 12.49 13.31 10.51
CA LEU A 293 12.70 11.96 11.03
C LEU A 293 13.26 11.97 12.45
N ASN A 294 14.09 12.96 12.80
CA ASN A 294 14.65 13.16 14.14
C ASN A 294 13.90 14.24 14.91
N ALA A 295 12.60 14.01 15.16
CA ALA A 295 11.73 14.99 15.81
C ALA A 295 12.12 15.32 17.26
N SER A 296 12.71 14.38 18.01
CA SER A 296 13.25 14.59 19.38
C SER A 296 12.30 15.29 20.37
N GLY A 297 10.99 15.05 20.26
CA GLY A 297 9.94 15.68 21.07
C GLY A 297 9.56 17.11 20.66
N ASP A 298 10.19 17.68 19.64
CA ASP A 298 9.92 19.03 19.16
C ASP A 298 8.67 19.08 18.27
N VAL A 299 7.51 19.11 18.92
CA VAL A 299 6.19 19.18 18.30
C VAL A 299 6.03 20.47 17.48
N ALA A 300 6.60 21.59 17.93
CA ALA A 300 6.46 22.89 17.27
C ALA A 300 7.22 22.90 15.93
N ARG A 301 8.48 22.44 15.91
CA ARG A 301 9.25 22.26 14.69
C ARG A 301 8.59 21.27 13.74
N SER A 302 8.06 20.17 14.28
CA SER A 302 7.32 19.18 13.49
C SER A 302 6.11 19.81 12.78
N GLN A 303 5.34 20.66 13.46
CA GLN A 303 4.24 21.40 12.83
C GLN A 303 4.75 22.38 11.77
N ALA A 304 5.82 23.12 12.05
CA ALA A 304 6.40 24.07 11.09
C ALA A 304 6.86 23.37 9.79
N ILE A 305 7.45 22.16 9.89
CA ILE A 305 7.80 21.35 8.71
C ILE A 305 6.54 20.95 7.92
N LEU A 306 5.46 20.58 8.61
CA LEU A 306 4.19 20.28 7.95
C LEU A 306 3.55 21.52 7.33
N ASP A 307 3.73 22.72 7.87
CA ASP A 307 3.28 23.97 7.23
C ASP A 307 4.09 24.29 5.97
N ASP A 308 5.42 24.11 6.05
CA ASP A 308 6.37 24.30 4.96
C ASP A 308 6.47 23.09 4.00
N ARG A 309 5.34 22.44 3.77
CA ARG A 309 5.23 21.30 2.85
C ARG A 309 5.48 21.69 1.40
N GLN A 310 5.84 20.71 0.58
CA GLN A 310 5.73 20.85 -0.87
C GLN A 310 4.25 20.94 -1.27
N ARG A 311 3.97 21.72 -2.32
CA ARG A 311 2.62 21.90 -2.88
C ARG A 311 2.65 21.70 -4.39
N PRO A 312 2.94 20.48 -4.88
CA PRO A 312 2.82 20.20 -6.31
C PRO A 312 1.35 20.32 -6.73
N PHE A 313 1.13 20.66 -7.99
CA PHE A 313 -0.20 20.55 -8.60
C PHE A 313 -0.49 19.09 -8.91
N TYR A 314 -1.68 18.60 -8.56
CA TYR A 314 -2.08 17.22 -8.84
C TYR A 314 -3.01 17.11 -10.04
N GLU A 315 -2.51 16.51 -11.12
CA GLU A 315 -3.37 16.07 -12.21
C GLU A 315 -4.09 14.77 -11.80
N HIS A 316 -5.38 14.64 -12.17
CA HIS A 316 -6.16 13.46 -11.85
C HIS A 316 -6.80 12.79 -13.08
N ARG A 317 -6.92 11.47 -13.02
CA ARG A 317 -7.61 10.65 -14.02
C ARG A 317 -8.32 9.48 -13.36
N LYS A 318 -9.32 8.89 -14.05
CA LYS A 318 -9.94 7.63 -13.61
C LYS A 318 -8.87 6.53 -13.56
N ALA A 319 -8.73 5.88 -12.42
CA ALA A 319 -7.82 4.76 -12.25
C ALA A 319 -8.34 3.54 -13.04
N ALA A 320 -7.41 2.83 -13.69
CA ALA A 320 -7.69 1.64 -14.47
C ALA A 320 -7.89 0.38 -13.61
#